data_AF-A0A412AV49-F1
#
_entry.id   AF-A0A412AV49-F1
#
_cell.length_a   1.000
_cell.length_b   1.000
_cell.length_c   1.000
_cell.angle_alpha   90.00
_cell.angle_beta   90.00
_cell.angle_gamma   90.00
#
_symmetry.space_group_name_H-M   'P 1'
#
loop_
_entity.id
_entity.type
_entity.pdbx_description
1 polymer ?
#
loop_
_entity_poly.entity_id
_entity_poly.type
_entity_poly.pdbx_seq_one_letter_code
_entity_poly.pdbx_strand_id
1 'polypeptide(L)' 'MTELKRCPFCGGEAKFFVKYFSERGISRGWQFGIYCFKCNLTTPKTDYQVEVQLNEFGDIVTIVDERDKAIEAWNRRTEL' A
#
# COMPACT_ATOMS: atom_id res chain seq x y z
N MET A 1 6.78 -3.33 9.86
CA MET A 1 5.98 -2.24 9.30
C MET A 1 6.31 -0.91 9.96
N THR A 2 6.85 0.01 9.17
CA THR A 2 7.13 1.39 9.60
C THR A 2 5.81 2.16 9.70
N GLU A 3 5.73 3.16 10.58
CA GLU A 3 4.53 4.00 10.70
C GLU A 3 4.33 4.87 9.44
N LEU A 4 3.08 5.00 8.99
CA LEU A 4 2.72 5.86 7.87
C LEU A 4 2.63 7.32 8.34
N LYS A 5 3.57 8.17 7.91
CA LYS A 5 3.59 9.59 8.28
C LYS A 5 2.46 10.38 7.62
N ARG A 6 2.09 11.51 8.22
CA ARG A 6 1.15 12.48 7.64
C ARG A 6 1.70 13.11 6.36
N CYS A 7 0.81 13.76 5.62
CA CYS A 7 1.18 14.49 4.41
C CYS A 7 2.15 15.63 4.72
N PRO A 8 3.33 15.68 4.07
CA PRO A 8 4.32 16.74 4.31
C PRO A 8 3.84 18.13 3.88
N PHE A 9 2.88 18.21 2.95
CA PHE A 9 2.44 19.48 2.37
C PHE A 9 1.32 20.17 3.14
N CYS A 10 0.39 19.41 3.72
CA CYS A 10 -0.80 19.97 4.37
C CYS A 10 -1.05 19.46 5.80
N GLY A 11 -0.17 18.58 6.32
CA GLY A 11 -0.31 17.92 7.62
C GLY A 11 -1.49 16.93 7.71
N GLY A 12 -2.22 16.71 6.62
CA GLY A 12 -3.38 15.83 6.56
C GLY A 12 -3.00 14.35 6.72
N GLU A 13 -3.97 13.55 7.13
CA GLU A 13 -3.83 12.09 7.24
C GLU A 13 -3.49 11.47 5.87
N ALA A 14 -2.58 10.49 5.87
CA ALA A 14 -2.25 9.68 4.72
C ALA A 14 -2.98 8.34 4.81
N LYS A 15 -3.53 7.85 3.69
CA LYS A 15 -4.31 6.61 3.64
C LYS A 15 -3.90 5.78 2.43
N PHE A 16 -4.09 4.47 2.54
CA PHE A 16 -4.03 3.57 1.41
C PHE A 16 -5.27 3.72 0.54
N PHE A 17 -5.13 3.55 -0.77
CA PHE A 17 -6.24 3.38 -1.70
C PHE A 17 -5.98 2.17 -2.60
N VAL A 18 -7.04 1.42 -2.92
CA VAL A 18 -6.97 0.29 -3.85
C VAL A 18 -7.26 0.79 -5.26
N LYS A 19 -6.34 0.51 -6.19
CA LYS A 19 -6.49 0.84 -7.61
C LYS A 19 -7.12 -0.30 -8.39
N TYR A 20 -6.73 -1.52 -8.07
CA TYR A 20 -7.17 -2.74 -8.74
C TYR A 20 -7.09 -3.92 -7.77
N PHE A 21 -7.93 -4.93 -7.97
CA PHE A 21 -7.87 -6.19 -7.25
C PHE A 21 -7.82 -7.36 -8.25
N SER A 22 -7.14 -8.43 -7.88
CA SER A 22 -7.02 -9.66 -8.67
C SER A 22 -7.48 -10.88 -7.89
N GLU A 23 -8.08 -11.81 -8.62
CA GLU A 23 -8.49 -13.11 -8.11
C GLU A 23 -7.99 -14.17 -9.09
N ARG A 24 -7.17 -15.10 -8.60
CA ARG A 24 -6.62 -16.17 -9.45
C ARG A 24 -6.51 -17.47 -8.65
N GLY A 25 -7.42 -18.40 -8.90
CA GLY A 25 -7.48 -19.65 -8.14
C GLY A 25 -7.58 -19.36 -6.64
N ILE A 26 -6.61 -19.86 -5.88
CA ILE A 26 -6.48 -19.65 -4.42
C ILE A 26 -5.79 -18.33 -4.03
N SER A 27 -5.37 -17.51 -5.00
CA SER A 27 -4.74 -16.19 -4.75
C SER A 27 -5.77 -15.05 -4.73
N ARG A 28 -5.51 -14.06 -3.86
CA ARG A 28 -6.18 -12.76 -3.78
C ARG A 28 -5.13 -11.66 -3.74
N GLY A 29 -5.21 -10.70 -4.65
CA GLY A 29 -4.24 -9.61 -4.77
C GLY A 29 -4.89 -8.24 -4.86
N TRP A 30 -4.14 -7.22 -4.46
CA TRP A 30 -4.52 -5.81 -4.60
C TRP A 30 -3.34 -5.01 -5.09
N GLN A 31 -3.59 -4.16 -6.09
CA GLN A 31 -2.73 -3.03 -6.41
C GLN A 31 -3.23 -1.80 -5.68
N PHE A 32 -2.32 -1.10 -5.00
CA PHE A 32 -2.65 0.03 -4.14
C PHE A 32 -1.61 1.14 -4.23
N GLY A 33 -2.00 2.31 -3.72
CA GLY A 33 -1.11 3.44 -3.50
C GLY A 33 -1.44 4.15 -2.19
N ILE A 34 -0.73 5.24 -1.92
CA ILE A 34 -0.98 6.10 -0.76
C ILE A 34 -1.34 7.50 -1.23
N TYR A 35 -2.34 8.10 -0.60
CA TYR A 35 -2.80 9.45 -0.87
C TYR A 35 -3.01 10.23 0.43
N CYS A 36 -2.97 11.56 0.35
CA CYS A 36 -3.43 12.41 1.44
C CYS A 36 -4.94 12.57 1.38
N PHE A 37 -5.63 12.25 2.47
CA PHE A 37 -7.09 12.37 2.55
C PHE A 37 -7.58 13.83 2.45
N LYS A 38 -6.73 14.81 2.80
CA LYS A 38 -7.08 16.24 2.81
C LYS A 38 -6.83 16.92 1.46
N CYS A 39 -5.65 16.73 0.86
CA CYS A 39 -5.26 17.41 -0.37
C CYS A 39 -5.21 16.50 -1.61
N ASN A 40 -5.58 15.22 -1.48
CA ASN A 40 -5.60 14.21 -2.54
C ASN A 40 -4.26 13.96 -3.24
N LEU A 41 -3.16 14.46 -2.68
CA LEU A 41 -1.83 14.27 -3.25
C LEU A 41 -1.38 12.81 -3.08
N THR A 42 -0.93 12.20 -4.18
CA THR A 42 -0.41 10.83 -4.22
C THR A 42 1.11 10.81 -4.47
N THR A 43 1.72 9.63 -4.34
CA THR A 43 3.04 9.35 -4.92
C THR A 43 2.94 9.06 -6.42
N PRO A 44 4.01 9.24 -7.22
CA PRO A 44 4.01 8.87 -8.64
C PRO A 44 3.77 7.37 -8.87
N LYS A 45 4.36 6.51 -8.02
CA LYS A 45 4.08 5.07 -8.00
C LYS A 45 2.80 4.83 -7.19
N THR A 46 1.83 4.13 -7.80
CA THR A 46 0.50 3.84 -7.21
C THR A 46 0.02 2.41 -7.47
N ASP A 47 0.95 1.51 -7.80
CA ASP A 47 0.72 0.14 -8.23
C ASP A 47 1.48 -0.87 -7.36
N TYR A 48 1.69 -0.52 -6.08
CA TYR A 48 2.26 -1.43 -5.09
C TYR A 48 1.33 -2.62 -4.88
N GLN A 49 1.90 -3.78 -4.56
CA GLN A 49 1.15 -5.03 -4.51
C GLN A 49 1.10 -5.65 -3.13
N VAL A 50 -0.05 -6.20 -2.76
CA VAL A 50 -0.15 -7.23 -1.72
C VAL A 50 -0.92 -8.40 -2.33
N GLU A 51 -0.37 -9.60 -2.20
CA GLU A 51 -1.00 -10.84 -2.66
C GLU A 51 -0.92 -11.88 -1.56
N VAL A 52 -2.05 -12.53 -1.29
CA VAL A 52 -2.18 -13.60 -0.31
C VAL A 52 -2.77 -14.83 -0.96
N GLN A 53 -2.49 -15.99 -0.38
CA GLN A 53 -2.91 -17.29 -0.88
C GLN A 53 -3.26 -18.22 0.29
N LEU A 54 -4.17 -19.17 0.09
CA LEU A 54 -4.42 -20.23 1.06
C LEU A 54 -3.48 -21.41 0.80
N ASN A 55 -2.64 -21.79 1.76
CA ASN A 55 -1.74 -22.94 1.61
C ASN A 55 -2.48 -24.28 1.87
N GLU A 56 -1.79 -25.41 1.67
CA GLU A 56 -2.34 -26.75 1.87
C GLU A 56 -2.71 -27.10 3.32
N PHE A 57 -2.24 -26.30 4.28
CA PHE A 57 -2.53 -26.43 5.71
C PHE A 57 -3.70 -25.53 6.15
N GLY A 58 -4.26 -24.73 5.24
CA GLY A 58 -5.35 -23.79 5.53
C GLY A 58 -4.89 -22.44 6.06
N ASP A 59 -3.59 -22.13 6.05
CA ASP A 59 -3.08 -20.82 6.43
C ASP A 59 -3.16 -19.81 5.28
N ILE A 60 -3.40 -18.55 5.63
CA ILE A 60 -3.23 -17.43 4.70
C ILE A 60 -1.75 -17.05 4.67
N VAL A 61 -1.10 -17.33 3.55
CA VAL A 61 0.30 -16.96 3.30
C VAL A 61 0.38 -15.72 2.42
N THR A 62 1.36 -14.85 2.70
CA THR A 62 1.62 -13.67 1.87
C THR A 62 2.64 -14.02 0.79
N ILE A 63 2.24 -13.85 -0.48
CA ILE A 63 3.08 -14.12 -1.66
C ILE A 63 3.87 -12.88 -2.04
N VAL A 64 3.23 -11.71 -1.97
CA VAL A 64 3.84 -10.40 -2.21
C VAL A 64 3.33 -9.43 -1.15
N ASP A 65 4.21 -8.64 -0.57
CA ASP A 65 3.84 -7.52 0.31
C ASP A 65 4.74 -6.32 0.10
N GLU A 66 4.22 -5.32 -0.58
CA GLU A 66 4.92 -4.06 -0.83
C GLU A 66 4.42 -2.92 0.04
N ARG A 67 3.67 -3.19 1.12
CA ARG A 67 3.16 -2.15 2.02
C ARG A 67 4.30 -1.33 2.63
N ASP A 68 5.38 -2.00 3.06
CA ASP A 68 6.56 -1.32 3.61
C ASP A 68 7.25 -0.41 2.57
N LYS A 69 7.34 -0.85 1.30
CA LYS A 69 7.89 -0.03 0.21
C LYS A 69 7.03 1.20 -0.07
N ALA A 70 5.70 1.05 -0.01
CA ALA A 70 4.78 2.16 -0.20
C ALA A 70 4.89 3.20 0.92
N ILE A 71 4.97 2.74 2.17
CA ILE A 71 5.16 3.59 3.35
C ILE A 71 6.50 4.32 3.26
N GLU A 72 7.59 3.62 2.92
CA GLU A 72 8.91 4.22 2.77
C GLU A 72 8.91 5.31 1.69
N ALA A 73 8.36 5.02 0.51
CA ALA A 73 8.27 6.00 -0.58
C ALA A 73 7.42 7.23 -0.20
N TRP A 74 6.33 7.03 0.55
CA TRP A 74 5.51 8.11 1.08
C TRP A 74 6.29 8.98 2.08
N ASN A 75 6.96 8.32 3.03
CA ASN A 75 7.67 8.94 4.15
C ASN A 75 8.93 9.70 3.71
N ARG A 76 9.64 9.25 2.68
CA ARG A 76 10.84 9.95 2.16
C ARG A 76 10.54 11.38 1.68
N ARG A 77 9.30 11.71 1.35
CA ARG A 77 8.91 13.08 0.96
C ARG A 77 8.91 14.07 2.13
N THR A 78 9.05 13.61 3.38
CA THR A 78 9.21 14.50 4.54
C THR A 78 10.67 14.95 4.75
N GLU A 79 11.62 14.42 3.98
CA GLU A 79 13.07 14.69 4.12
C GLU A 79 13.61 15.66 3.05
N LEU A 80 12.71 16.36 2.35
CA LEU A 80 12.99 17.42 1.37
C LEU A 80 12.63 18.82 1.90
#